data_AF-A0AAE9EGI2-F1
#
_entry.id   AF-A0AAE9EGI2-F1
#
_cell.length_a   1.000
_cell.length_b   1.000
_cell.length_c   1.000
_cell.angle_alpha   90.00
_cell.angle_beta   90.00
_cell.angle_gamma   90.00
#
_symmetry.space_group_name_H-M   'P 1'
#
loop_
_entity.id
_entity.type
_entity.pdbx_description
1 polymer ?
#
loop_
_entity_poly.entity_id
_entity_poly.type
_entity_poly.pdbx_seq_one_letter_code
_entity_poly.pdbx_strand_id
1 'polypeptide(L)'
;MYTLLALLALAVVPSSGFHFGFPTTTPTLPGFPSIQPTPISTCRVATIGRSIRNVCPTGYTAVTNGECCIASQVTYSESTAPTIRPPFSCADRSNTNGINECPGWRSYCNDVFYKDFMARNCPQSCGLCSSTTSSTCTDAVNPTTGRSECAANLRLCNNVVFRDWMKIQCPRTCGYCR
;
A
#
# COMPACT_ATOMS: atom_id res chain seq x y z
N MET A 1 26.33 46.01 -58.41
CA MET A 1 25.05 46.34 -59.07
C MET A 1 24.07 45.27 -58.61
N TYR A 2 22.97 45.47 -57.88
CA TYR A 2 22.03 46.58 -57.63
C TYR A 2 21.29 46.22 -56.31
N THR A 3 21.39 47.03 -55.25
CA THR A 3 20.30 47.82 -54.60
C THR A 3 18.99 47.10 -54.25
N LEU A 4 18.60 47.10 -52.97
CA LEU A 4 17.34 47.65 -52.39
C LEU A 4 17.14 47.13 -50.95
N LEU A 5 17.49 47.89 -49.92
CA LEU A 5 16.63 48.80 -49.15
C LEU A 5 15.35 48.13 -48.58
N ALA A 6 15.35 47.83 -47.28
CA ALA A 6 14.11 47.68 -46.50
C ALA A 6 14.36 48.06 -45.02
N LEU A 7 14.12 49.35 -44.76
CA LEU A 7 13.63 49.99 -43.53
C LEU A 7 13.71 49.21 -42.19
N LEU A 8 14.60 49.69 -41.31
CA LEU A 8 14.45 49.61 -39.86
C LEU A 8 13.29 50.52 -39.43
N ALA A 9 12.21 49.95 -38.91
CA ALA A 9 11.22 50.67 -38.12
C ALA A 9 11.39 50.28 -36.64
N LEU A 10 11.68 51.30 -35.82
CA LEU A 10 11.67 51.25 -34.37
C LEU A 10 10.27 50.91 -33.85
N ALA A 11 10.16 49.91 -32.99
CA ALA A 11 9.08 49.85 -32.01
C ALA A 11 9.57 49.10 -30.76
N VAL A 12 9.98 49.90 -29.77
CA VAL A 12 10.16 49.47 -28.39
C VAL A 12 8.77 49.30 -27.80
N VAL A 13 8.43 48.10 -27.31
CA VAL A 13 7.28 47.91 -26.42
C VAL A 13 7.67 46.91 -25.33
N PRO A 14 7.90 47.37 -24.09
CA PRO A 14 7.91 46.49 -22.93
C PRO A 14 6.50 46.41 -22.33
N SER A 15 6.26 45.29 -21.64
CA SER A 15 5.20 45.08 -20.64
C SER A 15 3.77 44.95 -21.18
N SER A 16 3.22 43.73 -21.10
CA SER A 16 2.36 43.34 -19.97
C SER A 16 1.59 42.04 -20.27
N GLY A 17 1.59 41.15 -19.27
CA GLY A 17 0.84 39.91 -19.08
C GLY A 17 -0.23 39.50 -20.10
N PHE A 18 0.01 38.34 -20.72
CA PHE A 18 -1.05 37.51 -21.29
C PHE A 18 -1.50 36.48 -20.25
N HIS A 19 -2.76 36.59 -19.83
CA HIS A 19 -3.49 35.54 -19.11
C HIS A 19 -4.86 35.34 -19.79
N PHE A 20 -4.89 34.47 -20.79
CA PHE A 20 -6.07 33.83 -21.41
C PHE A 20 -5.50 32.55 -22.07
N GLY A 21 -5.94 31.32 -21.81
CA GLY A 21 -7.29 30.79 -21.96
C GLY A 21 -7.35 29.91 -23.22
N PHE A 22 -7.48 28.58 -23.02
CA PHE A 22 -7.81 27.50 -23.98
C PHE A 22 -6.67 26.89 -24.84
N PRO A 23 -6.82 25.65 -25.39
CA PRO A 23 -7.37 24.42 -24.81
C PRO A 23 -6.38 23.24 -25.03
N THR A 24 -6.23 22.33 -24.06
CA THR A 24 -5.58 21.03 -24.31
C THR A 24 -6.66 19.96 -24.27
N THR A 25 -7.15 19.58 -25.45
CA THR A 25 -8.03 18.42 -25.64
C THR A 25 -7.24 17.15 -25.40
N THR A 26 -7.28 16.63 -24.17
CA THR A 26 -6.93 15.23 -23.91
C THR A 26 -8.13 14.38 -24.31
N PRO A 27 -7.98 13.39 -25.21
CA PRO A 27 -9.08 12.53 -25.60
C PRO A 27 -9.52 11.67 -24.41
N THR A 28 -10.71 11.98 -23.87
CA THR A 28 -11.48 11.12 -22.97
C THR A 28 -11.83 9.82 -23.70
N LEU A 29 -11.16 8.73 -23.33
CA LEU A 29 -11.67 7.38 -23.54
C LEU A 29 -12.93 7.20 -22.67
N PRO A 30 -14.07 6.80 -23.24
CA PRO A 30 -15.26 6.48 -22.46
C PRO A 30 -15.12 5.05 -21.92
N GLY A 31 -15.25 4.89 -20.61
CA GLY A 31 -15.46 3.58 -20.00
C GLY A 31 -14.33 3.06 -19.10
N PHE A 32 -14.02 3.79 -18.04
CA PHE A 32 -13.62 3.16 -16.78
C PHE A 32 -14.39 3.83 -15.64
N PRO A 33 -15.36 3.16 -14.99
CA PRO A 33 -15.79 3.62 -13.69
C PRO A 33 -14.59 3.47 -12.76
N SER A 34 -14.18 4.58 -12.13
CA SER A 34 -13.27 4.52 -11.00
C SER A 34 -13.99 3.80 -9.86
N ILE A 35 -13.88 2.48 -9.80
CA ILE A 35 -14.28 1.69 -8.63
C ILE A 35 -13.13 1.79 -7.64
N GLN A 36 -12.97 2.97 -7.05
CA GLN A 36 -12.43 3.05 -5.70
C GLN A 36 -13.67 3.07 -4.79
N PRO A 37 -13.91 2.02 -3.97
CA PRO A 37 -15.01 2.04 -3.02
C PRO A 37 -14.75 3.20 -2.06
N THR A 38 -15.53 4.28 -2.17
CA THR A 38 -15.62 5.25 -1.09
C THR A 38 -16.15 4.48 0.12
N PRO A 39 -15.53 4.58 1.31
CA PRO A 39 -16.06 3.91 2.49
C PRO A 39 -17.45 4.47 2.76
N ILE A 40 -18.49 3.66 2.54
CA ILE A 40 -19.86 4.07 2.84
C ILE A 40 -19.95 4.13 4.36
N SER A 41 -20.40 5.24 4.92
CA SER A 41 -20.64 5.42 6.34
C SER A 41 -22.15 5.49 6.56
N THR A 42 -22.63 4.71 7.51
CA THR A 42 -24.02 4.66 7.96
C THR A 42 -24.06 5.00 9.46
N CYS A 43 -25.24 5.30 9.99
CA CYS A 43 -25.42 5.60 11.41
C CYS A 43 -26.10 4.43 12.10
N ARG A 44 -25.55 3.95 13.23
CA ARG A 44 -26.16 2.89 14.04
C ARG A 44 -27.44 3.35 14.74
N VAL A 45 -27.60 4.65 14.92
CA VAL A 45 -28.72 5.30 15.60
C VAL A 45 -29.43 6.27 14.67
N ALA A 46 -30.57 6.81 15.10
CA ALA A 46 -31.25 7.87 14.36
C ALA A 46 -30.31 9.08 14.16
N THR A 47 -30.26 9.58 12.93
CA THR A 47 -29.52 10.79 12.58
C THR A 47 -30.27 12.04 13.06
N ILE A 48 -29.55 13.15 13.22
CA ILE A 48 -30.13 14.42 13.70
C ILE A 48 -30.55 15.37 12.57
N GLY A 49 -30.47 14.92 11.31
CA GLY A 49 -30.82 15.70 10.13
C GLY A 49 -29.71 15.76 9.08
N ARG A 50 -29.93 16.54 8.02
CA ARG A 50 -28.99 16.67 6.90
C ARG A 50 -27.84 17.62 7.23
N SER A 51 -26.65 17.26 6.77
CA SER A 51 -25.48 18.13 6.77
C SER A 51 -25.68 19.29 5.77
N ILE A 52 -25.08 20.44 6.08
CA ILE A 52 -25.01 21.58 5.16
C ILE A 52 -23.59 21.63 4.63
N ARG A 53 -23.40 21.33 3.34
CA ARG A 53 -22.06 21.26 2.71
C ARG A 53 -21.07 20.35 3.48
N ASN A 54 -21.53 19.16 3.91
CA ASN A 54 -20.75 18.20 4.72
C ASN A 54 -20.31 18.69 6.11
N VAL A 55 -20.89 19.79 6.61
CA VAL A 55 -20.65 20.29 7.96
C VAL A 55 -21.78 19.82 8.88
N CYS A 56 -21.38 19.28 10.04
CA CYS A 56 -22.28 18.86 11.11
C CYS A 56 -21.96 19.63 12.41
N PRO A 57 -22.93 19.74 13.33
CA PRO A 57 -22.69 20.30 14.67
C PRO A 57 -21.58 19.56 15.42
N THR A 58 -20.98 20.20 16.42
CA THR A 58 -19.93 19.60 17.25
C THR A 58 -20.40 18.28 17.86
N GLY A 59 -19.58 17.23 17.75
CA GLY A 59 -19.91 15.88 18.20
C GLY A 59 -20.58 15.00 17.13
N TYR A 60 -20.83 15.54 15.94
CA TYR A 60 -21.47 14.85 14.82
C TYR A 60 -20.59 14.86 13.57
N THR A 61 -20.72 13.81 12.77
CA THR A 61 -20.00 13.58 11.52
C THR A 61 -20.99 13.28 10.40
N ALA A 62 -20.71 13.79 9.19
CA ALA A 62 -21.53 13.50 8.01
C ALA A 62 -21.33 12.06 7.54
N VAL A 63 -22.42 11.33 7.36
CA VAL A 63 -22.47 9.97 6.79
C VAL A 63 -22.77 10.01 5.28
N THR A 64 -22.56 8.92 4.55
CA THR A 64 -22.62 8.89 3.06
C THR A 64 -23.97 9.32 2.47
N ASN A 65 -25.06 9.16 3.21
CA ASN A 65 -26.39 9.65 2.83
C ASN A 65 -26.56 11.18 3.04
N GLY A 66 -25.52 11.88 3.47
CA GLY A 66 -25.51 13.33 3.70
C GLY A 66 -26.10 13.75 5.04
N GLU A 67 -26.33 12.82 5.97
CA GLU A 67 -26.90 13.11 7.29
C GLU A 67 -25.85 13.21 8.39
N CYS A 68 -26.19 13.88 9.49
CA CYS A 68 -25.31 14.03 10.65
C CYS A 68 -25.58 12.92 11.67
N CYS A 69 -24.57 12.11 11.91
CA CYS A 69 -24.56 11.03 12.89
C CYS A 69 -23.65 11.41 14.06
N ILE A 70 -23.94 10.93 15.27
CA ILE A 70 -23.02 11.08 16.41
C ILE A 70 -21.70 10.41 16.02
N ALA A 71 -20.57 11.10 16.18
CA ALA A 71 -19.26 10.62 15.71
C ALA A 71 -18.92 9.21 16.23
N SER A 72 -19.34 8.87 17.46
CA SER A 72 -19.14 7.57 18.08
C SER A 72 -20.12 6.46 17.63
N GLN A 73 -21.15 6.80 16.85
CA GLN A 73 -22.16 5.89 16.33
C GLN A 73 -22.10 5.73 14.80
N VAL A 74 -21.11 6.36 14.16
CA VAL A 74 -20.82 6.17 12.75
C VAL A 74 -20.28 4.77 12.55
N THR A 75 -21.00 3.98 11.76
CA THR A 75 -20.54 2.70 11.26
C THR A 75 -20.08 2.90 9.83
N TYR A 76 -18.76 2.88 9.62
CA TYR A 76 -18.24 2.71 8.29
C TYR A 76 -18.55 1.28 7.86
N SER A 77 -19.23 1.08 6.73
CA SER A 77 -19.06 -0.15 5.98
C SER A 77 -17.63 -0.13 5.45
N GLU A 78 -16.70 -0.50 6.32
CA GLU A 78 -15.54 -1.19 5.85
C GLU A 78 -16.04 -2.36 5.01
N SER A 79 -15.41 -2.55 3.86
CA SER A 79 -15.24 -3.88 3.32
C SER A 79 -14.65 -4.76 4.44
N THR A 80 -15.53 -5.37 5.25
CA THR A 80 -15.21 -6.19 6.42
C THR A 80 -14.45 -5.42 7.53
N ALA A 81 -14.98 -5.48 8.76
CA ALA A 81 -14.36 -5.02 10.02
C ALA A 81 -12.83 -5.16 10.09
N PRO A 82 -12.12 -4.45 11.00
CA PRO A 82 -10.70 -4.65 11.25
C PRO A 82 -10.53 -5.92 12.10
N THR A 83 -10.85 -7.06 11.49
CA THR A 83 -10.11 -8.28 11.78
C THR A 83 -8.75 -8.03 11.15
N ILE A 84 -7.66 -8.22 11.89
CA ILE A 84 -6.31 -8.30 11.32
C ILE A 84 -6.26 -9.57 10.46
N ARG A 85 -7.01 -9.60 9.37
CA ARG A 85 -6.87 -10.56 8.29
C ARG A 85 -6.46 -9.69 7.12
N PRO A 86 -5.17 -9.63 6.81
CA PRO A 86 -4.70 -8.90 5.64
C PRO A 86 -5.49 -9.44 4.43
N PRO A 87 -5.93 -8.60 3.48
CA PRO A 87 -6.52 -9.06 2.22
C PRO A 87 -5.49 -9.75 1.30
N PHE A 88 -4.38 -10.21 1.87
CA PHE A 88 -3.22 -10.80 1.22
C PHE A 88 -2.97 -12.18 1.83
N SER A 89 -2.30 -13.06 1.08
CA SER A 89 -1.76 -14.29 1.65
C SER A 89 -0.99 -13.96 2.94
N CYS A 90 -1.30 -14.68 4.03
CA CYS A 90 -0.65 -14.45 5.31
C CYS A 90 0.69 -15.16 5.34
N ALA A 91 1.60 -14.64 4.53
CA ALA A 91 2.94 -15.12 4.30
C ALA A 91 3.90 -13.94 4.31
N ASP A 92 5.05 -14.13 4.94
CA ASP A 92 6.14 -13.17 4.84
C ASP A 92 6.65 -13.09 3.39
N ARG A 93 6.95 -11.88 2.95
CA ARG A 93 7.42 -11.60 1.60
C ARG A 93 8.94 -11.75 1.54
N SER A 94 9.41 -12.47 0.53
CA SER A 94 10.83 -12.46 0.17
C SER A 94 11.20 -11.22 -0.62
N ASN A 95 12.45 -10.79 -0.51
CA ASN A 95 13.03 -9.80 -1.41
C ASN A 95 13.22 -10.39 -2.83
N THR A 96 13.79 -9.59 -3.74
CA THR A 96 14.04 -9.97 -5.15
C THR A 96 14.91 -11.21 -5.30
N ASN A 97 15.72 -11.54 -4.29
CA ASN A 97 16.61 -12.69 -4.29
C ASN A 97 15.94 -13.94 -3.69
N GLY A 98 14.65 -13.86 -3.35
CA GLY A 98 13.91 -14.98 -2.75
C GLY A 98 14.21 -15.18 -1.26
N ILE A 99 14.85 -14.19 -0.64
CA ILE A 99 15.34 -14.21 0.73
C ILE A 99 14.31 -13.50 1.64
N ASN A 100 13.76 -14.21 2.64
CA ASN A 100 12.78 -13.65 3.59
C ASN A 100 13.43 -12.98 4.81
N GLU A 101 13.55 -11.65 4.79
CA GLU A 101 14.25 -10.86 5.82
C GLU A 101 13.48 -10.62 7.12
N CYS A 102 12.20 -10.96 7.14
CA CYS A 102 11.31 -10.75 8.27
C CYS A 102 11.79 -11.35 9.62
N PRO A 103 12.47 -12.50 9.69
CA PRO A 103 12.99 -13.02 10.96
C PRO A 103 14.01 -12.08 11.62
N GLY A 104 14.80 -11.36 10.82
CA GLY A 104 15.76 -10.36 11.30
C GLY A 104 15.13 -9.02 11.65
N TRP A 105 13.90 -8.78 11.21
CA TRP A 105 13.18 -7.51 11.36
C TRP A 105 12.10 -7.54 12.44
N ARG A 106 12.00 -8.63 13.22
CA ARG A 106 10.95 -8.80 14.24
C ARG A 106 10.83 -7.64 15.23
N SER A 107 11.92 -6.96 15.57
CA SER A 107 11.89 -5.79 16.45
C SER A 107 11.08 -4.63 15.87
N TYR A 108 11.01 -4.50 14.55
CA TYR A 108 10.28 -3.44 13.87
C TYR A 108 8.76 -3.64 13.84
N CYS A 109 8.26 -4.82 14.22
CA CYS A 109 6.82 -5.10 14.24
C CYS A 109 6.03 -4.13 15.14
N ASN A 110 6.66 -3.62 16.20
CA ASN A 110 6.05 -2.68 17.14
C ASN A 110 6.59 -1.25 16.99
N ASP A 111 7.46 -0.99 16.02
CA ASP A 111 8.01 0.33 15.78
C ASP A 111 6.95 1.21 15.07
N VAL A 112 6.73 2.42 15.57
CA VAL A 112 5.68 3.32 15.07
C VAL A 112 5.86 3.73 13.61
N PHE A 113 7.09 3.75 13.11
CA PHE A 113 7.42 4.11 11.73
C PHE A 113 7.37 2.90 10.80
N TYR A 114 7.71 1.71 11.30
CA TYR A 114 7.84 0.51 10.47
C TYR A 114 6.66 -0.46 10.57
N LYS A 115 5.76 -0.31 11.56
CA LYS A 115 4.62 -1.23 11.78
C LYS A 115 3.78 -1.46 10.52
N ASP A 116 3.53 -0.44 9.70
CA ASP A 116 2.68 -0.55 8.51
C ASP A 116 3.42 -1.24 7.35
N PHE A 117 4.75 -1.09 7.28
CA PHE A 117 5.60 -1.84 6.38
C PHE A 117 5.66 -3.31 6.81
N MET A 118 5.88 -3.55 8.09
CA MET A 118 5.95 -4.88 8.68
C MET A 118 4.63 -5.64 8.57
N ALA A 119 3.49 -4.96 8.73
CA ALA A 119 2.18 -5.58 8.55
C ALA A 119 1.92 -6.07 7.12
N ARG A 120 2.48 -5.37 6.12
CA ARG A 120 2.31 -5.73 4.70
C ARG A 120 3.32 -6.76 4.20
N ASN A 121 4.54 -6.73 4.72
CA ASN A 121 5.65 -7.54 4.23
C ASN A 121 5.99 -8.72 5.14
N CYS A 122 5.71 -8.62 6.43
CA CYS A 122 6.10 -9.60 7.45
C CYS A 122 4.92 -10.00 8.37
N PRO A 123 3.71 -10.26 7.85
CA PRO A 123 2.55 -10.51 8.69
C PRO A 123 2.69 -11.79 9.53
N GLN A 124 3.42 -12.82 9.06
CA GLN A 124 3.65 -14.03 9.87
C GLN A 124 4.70 -13.78 10.94
N SER A 125 5.84 -13.19 10.57
CA SER A 125 6.91 -12.88 11.52
C SER A 125 6.47 -11.90 12.62
N CYS A 126 5.51 -11.02 12.33
CA CYS A 126 4.92 -10.11 13.31
C CYS A 126 3.73 -10.69 14.07
N GLY A 127 3.35 -11.95 13.83
CA GLY A 127 2.23 -12.59 14.53
C GLY A 127 0.86 -12.00 14.20
N LEU A 128 0.74 -11.33 13.05
CA LEU A 128 -0.51 -10.72 12.60
C LEU A 128 -1.41 -11.72 11.86
N CYS A 129 -0.91 -12.92 11.60
CA CYS A 129 -1.66 -14.01 11.01
C CYS A 129 -2.47 -14.78 12.07
N SER A 130 -3.77 -14.92 11.85
CA SER A 130 -4.56 -15.93 12.57
C SER A 130 -4.02 -17.32 12.21
N SER A 131 -3.78 -18.13 13.24
CA SER A 131 -2.93 -19.33 13.25
C SER A 131 -3.36 -20.44 12.27
N THR A 132 -3.14 -20.27 10.96
CA THR A 132 -3.48 -21.33 9.98
C THR A 132 -2.60 -21.38 8.72
N THR A 133 -1.50 -20.65 8.63
CA THR A 133 -0.56 -20.86 7.51
C THR A 133 0.42 -21.99 7.82
N SER A 134 0.01 -23.20 7.40
CA SER A 134 0.87 -24.35 7.18
C SER A 134 2.12 -23.91 6.42
N SER A 135 3.28 -24.01 7.05
CA SER A 135 4.57 -23.84 6.37
C SER A 135 4.70 -24.93 5.32
N THR A 136 4.67 -24.57 4.04
CA THR A 136 5.00 -25.51 2.96
C THR A 136 6.39 -26.08 3.21
N CYS A 137 6.50 -27.40 3.30
CA CYS A 137 7.75 -28.10 3.53
C CYS A 137 8.59 -28.17 2.24
N THR A 138 9.05 -27.01 1.80
CA THR A 138 9.88 -26.84 0.60
C THR A 138 10.88 -25.73 0.84
N ASP A 139 12.11 -25.92 0.36
CA ASP A 139 13.13 -24.90 0.44
C ASP A 139 12.82 -23.74 -0.52
N ALA A 140 13.09 -22.52 -0.06
CA ALA A 140 12.95 -21.31 -0.85
C ALA A 140 13.90 -21.35 -2.05
N VAL A 141 13.42 -20.80 -3.15
CA VAL A 141 14.18 -20.63 -4.40
C VAL A 141 14.30 -19.14 -4.69
N ASN A 142 15.46 -18.73 -5.17
CA ASN A 142 15.64 -17.38 -5.68
C ASN A 142 14.80 -17.24 -6.96
N PRO A 143 13.86 -16.27 -7.04
CA PRO A 143 12.95 -16.14 -8.18
C PRO A 143 13.65 -15.66 -9.45
N THR A 144 14.83 -15.05 -9.34
CA THR A 144 15.63 -14.63 -10.49
C THR A 144 16.41 -15.80 -11.09
N THR A 145 16.96 -16.69 -10.26
CA THR A 145 17.81 -17.81 -10.74
C THR A 145 17.07 -19.15 -10.81
N GLY A 146 15.90 -19.25 -10.19
CA GLY A 146 15.14 -20.49 -10.03
C GLY A 146 15.82 -21.53 -9.14
N ARG A 147 16.91 -21.17 -8.44
CA ARG A 147 17.74 -22.11 -7.67
C ARG A 147 17.60 -21.86 -6.17
N SER A 148 17.60 -22.95 -5.39
CA SER A 148 17.72 -22.86 -3.93
C SER A 148 19.17 -22.70 -3.50
N GLU A 149 19.41 -21.78 -2.56
CA GLU A 149 20.72 -21.59 -1.94
C GLU A 149 20.91 -22.44 -0.67
N CYS A 150 19.91 -23.25 -0.30
CA CYS A 150 19.92 -23.99 0.96
C CYS A 150 21.05 -25.03 1.04
N ALA A 151 21.37 -25.71 -0.07
CA ALA A 151 22.47 -26.68 -0.10
C ALA A 151 23.84 -26.04 0.23
N ALA A 152 24.10 -24.83 -0.27
CA ALA A 152 25.34 -24.09 0.02
C ALA A 152 25.40 -23.59 1.48
N ASN A 153 24.24 -23.44 2.10
CA ASN A 153 24.08 -22.88 3.44
C ASN A 153 23.74 -23.94 4.50
N LEU A 154 23.92 -25.23 4.22
CA LEU A 154 23.60 -26.33 5.14
C LEU A 154 24.24 -26.16 6.53
N ARG A 155 25.46 -25.62 6.60
CA ARG A 155 26.14 -25.33 7.87
C ARG A 155 25.40 -24.32 8.77
N LEU A 156 24.55 -23.46 8.19
CA LEU A 156 23.78 -22.46 8.94
C LEU A 156 22.60 -23.07 9.68
N CYS A 157 22.17 -24.30 9.36
CA CYS A 157 21.09 -24.99 10.08
C CYS A 157 21.38 -25.12 11.58
N ASN A 158 22.66 -25.27 11.95
CA ASN A 158 23.10 -25.40 13.34
C ASN A 158 23.61 -24.09 13.95
N ASN A 159 23.65 -23.00 13.17
CA ASN A 159 24.10 -21.71 13.67
C ASN A 159 22.97 -20.99 14.41
N VAL A 160 23.18 -20.62 15.68
CA VAL A 160 22.15 -20.00 16.53
C VAL A 160 21.57 -18.70 15.97
N VAL A 161 22.36 -17.92 15.23
CA VAL A 161 21.94 -16.65 14.64
C VAL A 161 21.03 -16.88 13.43
N PHE A 162 21.35 -17.89 12.61
CA PHE A 162 20.66 -18.15 11.35
C PHE A 162 19.60 -19.25 11.44
N ARG A 163 19.53 -19.99 12.55
CA ARG A 163 18.61 -21.12 12.74
C ARG A 163 17.17 -20.75 12.42
N ASP A 164 16.68 -19.62 12.91
CA ASP A 164 15.30 -19.18 12.67
C ASP A 164 15.05 -18.83 11.19
N TRP A 165 16.05 -18.26 10.54
CA TRP A 165 16.07 -18.03 9.10
C TRP A 165 16.03 -19.34 8.30
N MET A 166 16.84 -20.31 8.69
CA MET A 166 16.91 -21.62 8.06
C MET A 166 15.62 -22.42 8.23
N LYS A 167 14.89 -22.24 9.34
CA LYS A 167 13.54 -22.84 9.53
C LYS A 167 12.54 -22.39 8.49
N ILE A 168 12.69 -21.17 7.99
CA ILE A 168 11.73 -20.57 7.06
C ILE A 168 12.20 -20.75 5.62
N GLN A 169 13.50 -20.56 5.35
CA GLN A 169 14.05 -20.64 4.00
C GLN A 169 14.42 -22.06 3.58
N CYS A 170 14.87 -22.89 4.52
CA CYS A 170 15.45 -24.19 4.24
C CYS A 170 14.85 -25.31 5.09
N PRO A 171 13.50 -25.38 5.25
CA PRO A 171 12.88 -26.32 6.17
C PRO A 171 13.14 -27.79 5.79
N ARG A 172 13.31 -28.10 4.50
CA ARG A 172 13.66 -29.45 4.05
C ARG A 172 15.16 -29.71 4.15
N THR A 173 15.99 -28.82 3.62
CA THR A 173 17.45 -29.00 3.66
C THR A 173 17.97 -29.15 5.10
N CYS A 174 17.39 -28.42 6.06
CA CYS A 174 17.76 -28.55 7.47
C CYS A 174 16.98 -29.63 8.24
N GLY A 175 16.06 -30.35 7.60
CA GLY A 175 15.29 -31.44 8.22
C GLY A 175 14.27 -30.99 9.28
N TYR A 176 13.78 -29.76 9.23
CA TYR A 176 12.76 -29.24 10.15
C TYR A 176 11.35 -29.73 9.82
N CYS A 177 11.15 -30.32 8.64
CA CYS A 177 9.90 -30.93 8.20
C CYS A 177 10.20 -32.15 7.30
N ARG A 178 9.20 -33.02 7.06
CA ARG A 178 9.33 -34.21 6.22
C ARG A 178 8.23 -34.28 5.17
#